data_AF-A0A7Y4VWP1-F1
#
_entry.id   AF-A0A7Y4VWP1-F1
#
_cell.length_a   1.000
_cell.length_b   1.000
_cell.length_c   1.000
_cell.angle_alpha   90.00
_cell.angle_beta   90.00
_cell.angle_gamma   90.00
#
_symmetry.space_group_name_H-M   'P 1'
#
loop_
_entity.id
_entity.type
_entity.pdbx_description
1 polymer ?
#
loop_
_entity_poly.entity_id
_entity_poly.type
_entity_poly.pdbx_seq_one_letter_code
_entity_poly.pdbx_strand_id
1 'polypeptide(L)'
;MTAPGIGEAPNGVSAHQSAGTPFHLAGGSGSEPSWALDVLEFGHVLELVAGHAAGPLGAERIRERRPSSDLAVIRAELTPIGELLALFATGGAVDAFAVPPLRAVLSRLRLEGSVLEGRELLAVRQTLGAARGVAAELKRIEGTAPTAGALRVSVPEAALEKRLNESLDDEGELLDTASPALFKARREIHAARERLVKKLETILRGLDGSAVGAGGSVTMRGGRYVIPVRRDSRARPEGIVHDESASAGTLFLEPTGAIEFGNALRAAVAEADREALRVLRELTERLRPHAEALAAAHEMCIVVDDLVARARYAEKVGGRVPTVQGSGEAPALRRARHPILLGRGLEGVAFDLELDRVEHTLLI
;
A
#
# COMPACT_ATOMS: atom_id res chain seq x y z
N MET A 1 85.75 16.12 6.20
CA MET A 1 85.75 17.52 6.64
C MET A 1 84.47 18.16 6.14
N THR A 2 83.72 18.75 7.09
CA THR A 2 82.64 19.75 6.96
C THR A 2 81.32 19.37 6.27
N ALA A 3 80.26 19.40 7.07
CA ALA A 3 78.84 19.37 6.72
C ALA A 3 78.37 20.67 6.01
N PRO A 4 77.17 20.64 5.41
CA PRO A 4 76.04 21.42 5.95
C PRO A 4 74.73 20.59 5.88
N GLY A 5 73.62 20.84 6.56
CA GLY A 5 73.15 21.82 7.54
C GLY A 5 71.70 21.42 7.82
N ILE A 6 71.31 21.33 9.09
CA ILE A 6 69.98 20.90 9.53
C ILE A 6 69.09 22.15 9.64
N GLY A 7 67.94 22.14 8.98
CA GLY A 7 66.84 23.07 9.24
C GLY A 7 65.77 22.36 10.07
N GLU A 8 65.56 22.81 11.30
CA GLU A 8 64.43 22.43 12.15
C GLU A 8 63.13 23.11 11.67
N ALA A 9 62.03 22.34 11.65
CA ALA A 9 60.67 22.85 11.63
C ALA A 9 59.98 22.51 12.99
N PRO A 10 59.20 23.44 13.58
CA PRO A 10 58.70 23.29 14.95
C PRO A 10 57.37 22.53 15.00
N ASN A 11 57.22 21.66 16.01
CA ASN A 11 56.01 20.94 16.44
C ASN A 11 55.44 19.97 15.38
N GLY A 12 55.55 18.65 15.44
CA GLY A 12 55.73 17.74 16.57
C GLY A 12 54.68 16.62 16.48
N VAL A 13 54.81 15.68 15.53
CA VAL A 13 54.48 14.25 15.68
C VAL A 13 55.36 13.46 14.70
N SER A 14 56.21 12.58 15.22
CA SER A 14 56.99 11.64 14.41
C SER A 14 56.05 10.61 13.78
N ALA A 15 55.98 10.58 12.45
CA ALA A 15 55.27 9.53 11.73
C ALA A 15 56.01 8.19 11.94
N HIS A 16 55.50 7.37 12.87
CA HIS A 16 55.87 5.97 12.92
C HIS A 16 55.28 5.27 11.71
N GLN A 17 56.14 4.81 10.80
CA GLN A 17 55.78 3.82 9.79
C GLN A 17 55.45 2.51 10.51
N SER A 18 54.17 2.32 10.88
CA SER A 18 53.65 1.00 11.17
C SER A 18 53.16 0.40 9.87
N ALA A 19 53.87 -0.60 9.37
CA ALA A 19 53.46 -1.43 8.26
C ALA A 19 52.21 -2.24 8.64
N GLY A 20 51.04 -1.61 8.52
CA GLY A 20 49.77 -2.30 8.43
C GLY A 20 49.52 -2.68 6.97
N THR A 21 49.19 -3.94 6.75
CA THR A 21 48.95 -4.58 5.44
C THR A 21 48.17 -3.67 4.48
N PRO A 22 48.62 -3.44 3.24
CA PRO A 22 47.83 -2.72 2.26
C PRO A 22 46.60 -3.58 1.93
N PHE A 23 45.41 -3.07 2.22
CA PHE A 23 44.19 -3.66 1.68
C PHE A 23 44.21 -3.45 0.17
N HIS A 24 44.37 -4.55 -0.57
CA HIS A 24 44.17 -4.56 -2.02
C HIS A 24 42.72 -4.16 -2.31
N LEU A 25 42.51 -2.98 -2.89
CA LEU A 25 41.32 -2.70 -3.69
C LEU A 25 41.42 -3.60 -4.92
N ALA A 26 40.75 -4.76 -4.86
CA ALA A 26 40.64 -5.63 -6.02
C ALA A 26 39.91 -4.88 -7.13
N GLY A 27 40.65 -4.51 -8.17
CA GLY A 27 40.09 -4.18 -9.47
C GLY A 27 39.36 -5.43 -9.99
N GLY A 28 38.04 -5.36 -10.06
CA GLY A 28 37.20 -6.47 -10.46
C GLY A 28 35.87 -5.94 -11.01
N SER A 29 35.56 -6.37 -12.22
CA SER A 29 34.33 -6.09 -12.97
C SER A 29 33.03 -6.34 -12.17
N GLY A 30 32.12 -5.38 -12.22
CA GLY A 30 30.68 -5.66 -12.40
C GLY A 30 29.80 -5.97 -11.19
N SER A 31 30.30 -5.97 -9.95
CA SER A 31 29.43 -6.03 -8.76
C SER A 31 29.93 -5.09 -7.69
N GLU A 32 29.12 -4.09 -7.33
CA GLU A 32 29.38 -3.22 -6.18
C GLU A 32 29.60 -4.08 -4.93
N PRO A 33 30.64 -3.84 -4.14
CA PRO A 33 30.86 -4.63 -2.94
C PRO A 33 29.77 -4.28 -1.90
N SER A 34 28.82 -5.19 -1.67
CA SER A 34 27.74 -5.04 -0.65
C SER A 34 28.27 -4.56 0.70
N TRP A 35 29.49 -4.95 1.09
CA TRP A 35 30.12 -4.57 2.35
C TRP A 35 30.31 -3.06 2.52
N ALA A 36 30.55 -2.31 1.43
CA ALA A 36 30.78 -0.87 1.52
C ALA A 36 29.49 -0.12 1.89
N LEU A 37 28.36 -0.56 1.34
CA LEU A 37 27.05 0.01 1.68
C LEU A 37 26.64 -0.29 3.13
N ASP A 38 27.02 -1.46 3.64
CA ASP A 38 26.80 -1.83 5.04
C ASP A 38 27.65 -0.99 5.99
N VAL A 39 28.95 -0.83 5.70
CA VAL A 39 29.87 0.01 6.50
C VAL A 39 29.44 1.48 6.51
N LEU A 40 28.94 1.99 5.39
CA LEU A 40 28.43 3.36 5.27
C LEU A 40 27.02 3.54 5.85
N GLU A 41 26.42 2.47 6.40
CA GLU A 41 25.05 2.47 6.91
C GLU A 41 24.05 3.04 5.88
N PHE A 42 24.26 2.75 4.59
CA PHE A 42 23.47 3.35 3.51
C PHE A 42 21.98 3.03 3.65
N GLY A 43 21.64 1.82 4.09
CA GLY A 43 20.27 1.44 4.42
C GLY A 43 19.63 2.34 5.49
N HIS A 44 20.37 2.77 6.52
CA HIS A 44 19.85 3.70 7.52
C HIS A 44 19.55 5.08 6.92
N VAL A 45 20.36 5.54 5.96
CA VAL A 45 20.08 6.78 5.22
C VAL A 45 18.80 6.62 4.40
N LEU A 46 18.62 5.49 3.71
CA LEU A 46 17.40 5.23 2.96
C LEU A 46 16.15 5.17 3.84
N GLU A 47 16.24 4.63 5.06
CA GLU A 47 15.12 4.66 6.03
C GLU A 47 14.75 6.08 6.45
N LEU A 48 15.73 6.95 6.69
CA LEU A 48 15.47 8.37 6.99
C LEU A 48 14.70 9.04 5.86
N VAL A 49 15.08 8.78 4.61
CA VAL A 49 14.42 9.32 3.42
C VAL A 49 13.02 8.69 3.24
N ALA A 50 12.90 7.37 3.41
CA ALA A 50 11.65 6.63 3.27
C ALA A 50 10.58 7.08 4.27
N GLY A 51 10.99 7.61 5.43
CA GLY A 51 10.09 8.22 6.42
C GLY A 51 9.35 9.47 5.92
N HIS A 52 9.74 10.05 4.78
CA HIS A 52 9.05 11.18 4.14
C HIS A 52 8.08 10.77 3.03
N ALA A 53 7.96 9.48 2.72
CA ALA A 53 6.99 8.97 1.74
C ALA A 53 5.56 9.04 2.29
N ALA A 54 4.60 9.28 1.40
CA ALA A 54 3.18 9.29 1.70
C ALA A 54 2.65 7.89 1.98
N GLY A 55 3.19 6.85 1.34
CA GLY A 55 2.73 5.48 1.49
C GLY A 55 3.84 4.42 1.52
N PRO A 56 3.47 3.17 1.84
CA PRO A 56 4.43 2.07 1.98
C PRO A 56 5.14 1.72 0.67
N LEU A 57 4.48 1.85 -0.48
CA LEU A 57 5.08 1.51 -1.78
C LEU A 57 6.14 2.53 -2.23
N GLY A 58 5.93 3.83 -1.97
CA GLY A 58 6.97 4.85 -2.20
C GLY A 58 8.16 4.65 -1.26
N ALA A 59 7.88 4.36 0.01
CA ALA A 59 8.90 4.05 1.00
C ALA A 59 9.72 2.79 0.63
N GLU A 60 9.08 1.72 0.17
CA GLU A 60 9.73 0.51 -0.34
C GLU A 60 10.64 0.83 -1.53
N ARG A 61 10.16 1.61 -2.50
CA ARG A 61 10.96 2.01 -3.66
C ARG A 61 12.22 2.77 -3.26
N ILE A 62 12.15 3.63 -2.25
CA ILE A 62 13.31 4.34 -1.71
C ILE A 62 14.33 3.37 -1.10
N ARG A 63 13.87 2.39 -0.30
CA ARG A 63 14.75 1.37 0.33
C ARG A 63 15.47 0.49 -0.68
N GLU A 64 14.85 0.26 -1.83
CA GLU A 64 15.43 -0.55 -2.90
C GLU A 64 16.49 0.20 -3.73
N ARG A 65 16.65 1.51 -3.55
CA ARG A 65 17.62 2.31 -4.30
C ARG A 65 19.05 1.84 -4.10
N ARG A 66 19.84 1.91 -5.16
CA ARG A 66 21.28 1.66 -5.15
C ARG A 66 22.01 2.80 -5.85
N PRO A 67 23.27 3.10 -5.49
CA PRO A 67 24.08 4.03 -6.25
C PRO A 67 24.18 3.61 -7.72
N SER A 68 24.42 4.59 -8.59
CA SER A 68 24.70 4.37 -10.01
C SER A 68 25.97 5.11 -10.37
N SER A 69 26.78 4.54 -11.25
CA SER A 69 27.94 5.20 -11.87
C SER A 69 27.63 5.81 -13.24
N ASP A 70 26.41 5.64 -13.75
CA ASP A 70 26.00 6.19 -15.03
C ASP A 70 25.55 7.66 -14.87
N LEU A 71 26.34 8.58 -15.42
CA LEU A 71 26.09 10.02 -15.34
C LEU A 71 24.74 10.43 -15.93
N ALA A 72 24.26 9.74 -16.98
CA ALA A 72 22.96 10.04 -17.57
C ALA A 72 21.83 9.67 -16.60
N VAL A 73 21.94 8.52 -15.95
CA VAL A 73 21.00 8.07 -14.91
C VAL A 73 21.02 9.02 -13.72
N ILE A 74 22.20 9.35 -13.17
CA ILE A 74 22.32 10.26 -12.03
C ILE A 74 21.69 11.62 -12.32
N ARG A 75 21.99 12.20 -13.49
CA ARG A 75 21.42 13.50 -13.90
C ARG A 75 19.91 13.44 -14.07
N ALA A 76 19.39 12.38 -14.70
CA ALA A 76 17.96 12.18 -14.87
C ALA A 76 17.23 12.05 -13.51
N GLU A 77 17.85 11.40 -12.51
CA GLU A 77 17.27 11.28 -11.17
C GLU A 77 17.32 12.57 -10.34
N LEU A 78 18.40 13.35 -10.46
CA LEU A 78 18.62 14.55 -9.66
C LEU A 78 17.91 15.81 -10.21
N THR A 79 17.70 15.89 -11.52
CA THR A 79 17.05 17.04 -12.18
C THR A 79 15.67 17.35 -11.58
N PRO A 80 14.72 16.40 -11.52
CA PRO A 80 13.41 16.67 -10.94
C PRO A 80 13.47 16.97 -9.43
N ILE A 81 14.44 16.43 -8.68
CA ILE A 81 14.65 16.81 -7.28
C ILE A 81 15.02 18.29 -7.18
N GLY A 82 15.95 18.76 -8.03
CA GLY A 82 16.36 20.16 -8.07
C GLY A 82 15.21 21.10 -8.39
N GLU A 83 14.35 20.73 -9.34
CA GLU A 83 13.13 21.48 -9.66
C GLU A 83 12.18 21.56 -8.47
N LEU A 84 11.93 20.45 -7.76
CA LEU A 84 11.07 20.46 -6.57
C LEU A 84 11.66 21.30 -5.44
N LEU A 85 12.97 21.22 -5.20
CA LEU A 85 13.63 22.07 -4.20
C LEU A 85 13.53 23.56 -4.53
N ALA A 86 13.65 23.92 -5.81
CA ALA A 86 13.46 25.31 -6.26
C ALA A 86 12.01 25.77 -6.05
N LEU A 87 11.04 24.91 -6.32
CA LEU A 87 9.62 25.16 -6.07
C LEU A 87 9.33 25.34 -4.57
N PHE A 88 9.88 24.49 -3.71
CA PHE A 88 9.68 24.59 -2.26
C PHE A 88 10.31 25.87 -1.69
N ALA A 89 11.47 26.29 -2.21
CA ALA A 89 12.12 27.53 -1.80
C ALA A 89 11.30 28.80 -2.08
N THR A 90 10.36 28.76 -3.04
CA THR A 90 9.43 29.87 -3.32
C THR A 90 8.07 29.73 -2.60
N GLY A 91 7.96 28.79 -1.66
CA GLY A 91 6.73 28.49 -0.91
C GLY A 91 5.72 27.62 -1.67
N GLY A 92 6.13 27.05 -2.81
CA GLY A 92 5.34 26.03 -3.49
C GLY A 92 5.34 24.71 -2.72
N ALA A 93 4.36 23.86 -3.01
CA ALA A 93 4.28 22.50 -2.46
C ALA A 93 3.94 21.53 -3.58
N VAL A 94 4.15 20.23 -3.35
CA VAL A 94 3.65 19.14 -4.17
C VAL A 94 3.17 18.04 -3.23
N ASP A 95 1.94 17.60 -3.44
CA ASP A 95 1.36 16.51 -2.66
C ASP A 95 1.54 15.16 -3.37
N ALA A 96 1.97 14.18 -2.58
CA ALA A 96 2.01 12.78 -2.96
C ALA A 96 0.93 12.02 -2.19
N PHE A 97 0.35 11.01 -2.83
CA PHE A 97 -0.77 10.24 -2.29
C PHE A 97 -0.40 8.76 -2.24
N ALA A 98 -0.63 8.12 -1.09
CA ALA A 98 -0.43 6.69 -0.95
C ALA A 98 -1.40 5.91 -1.84
N VAL A 99 -0.91 4.79 -2.40
CA VAL A 99 -1.72 3.85 -3.16
C VAL A 99 -1.59 2.43 -2.60
N PRO A 100 -2.66 1.62 -2.63
CA PRO A 100 -2.60 0.23 -2.22
C PRO A 100 -1.80 -0.63 -3.23
N PRO A 101 -1.33 -1.83 -2.84
CA PRO A 101 -0.70 -2.76 -3.77
C PRO A 101 -1.73 -3.25 -4.81
N LEU A 102 -1.37 -3.15 -6.09
CA LEU A 102 -2.27 -3.48 -7.20
C LEU A 102 -1.77 -4.64 -8.09
N ARG A 103 -0.59 -5.21 -7.80
CA ARG A 103 0.05 -6.25 -8.64
C ARG A 103 -0.87 -7.45 -8.90
N ALA A 104 -1.52 -7.97 -7.86
CA ALA A 104 -2.44 -9.10 -7.98
C ALA A 104 -3.70 -8.74 -8.79
N VAL A 105 -4.26 -7.55 -8.56
CA VAL A 105 -5.43 -7.02 -9.27
C VAL A 105 -5.13 -6.85 -10.76
N LEU A 106 -4.02 -6.21 -11.11
CA LEU A 106 -3.58 -6.03 -12.51
C LEU A 106 -3.33 -7.38 -13.19
N SER A 107 -2.75 -8.36 -12.47
CA SER A 107 -2.56 -9.71 -13.00
C SER A 107 -3.89 -10.41 -13.26
N ARG A 108 -4.87 -10.29 -12.37
CA ARG A 108 -6.23 -10.83 -12.57
C ARG A 108 -6.93 -10.16 -13.75
N LEU A 109 -6.82 -8.84 -13.92
CA LEU A 109 -7.41 -8.12 -15.05
C LEU A 109 -6.87 -8.57 -16.42
N ARG A 110 -5.69 -9.18 -16.49
CA ARG A 110 -5.16 -9.78 -17.72
C ARG A 110 -5.78 -11.15 -18.06
N LEU A 111 -6.36 -11.84 -17.08
CA LEU A 111 -6.98 -13.15 -17.27
C LEU A 111 -8.43 -12.98 -17.69
N GLU A 112 -8.77 -13.41 -18.91
CA GLU A 112 -10.14 -13.33 -19.41
C GLU A 112 -11.11 -14.17 -18.55
N GLY A 113 -12.30 -13.63 -18.30
CA GLY A 113 -13.31 -14.28 -17.45
C GLY A 113 -13.03 -14.22 -15.95
N SER A 114 -11.90 -13.67 -15.52
CA SER A 114 -11.64 -13.39 -14.11
C SER A 114 -12.63 -12.33 -13.58
N VAL A 115 -12.98 -12.43 -12.30
CA VAL A 115 -13.83 -11.47 -11.61
C VAL A 115 -13.06 -10.95 -10.42
N LEU A 116 -12.97 -9.64 -10.24
CA LEU A 116 -12.38 -9.02 -9.05
C LEU A 116 -13.38 -9.06 -7.89
N GLU A 117 -12.86 -9.28 -6.70
CA GLU A 117 -13.60 -9.18 -5.45
C GLU A 117 -13.78 -7.71 -5.04
N GLY A 118 -14.72 -7.47 -4.13
CA GLY A 118 -15.06 -6.12 -3.68
C GLY A 118 -13.86 -5.33 -3.12
N ARG A 119 -13.01 -5.98 -2.31
CA ARG A 119 -11.76 -5.38 -1.80
C ARG A 119 -10.74 -5.05 -2.88
N GLU A 120 -10.67 -5.86 -3.93
CA GLU A 120 -9.78 -5.59 -5.06
C GLU A 120 -10.28 -4.39 -5.87
N LEU A 121 -11.59 -4.28 -6.10
CA LEU A 121 -12.22 -3.13 -6.73
C LEU A 121 -12.06 -1.85 -5.90
N LEU A 122 -12.12 -1.96 -4.57
CA LEU A 122 -11.83 -0.86 -3.65
C LEU A 122 -10.38 -0.36 -3.81
N ALA A 123 -9.40 -1.26 -3.94
CA ALA A 123 -8.01 -0.88 -4.18
C ALA A 123 -7.84 -0.13 -5.51
N VAL A 124 -8.58 -0.52 -6.54
CA VAL A 124 -8.64 0.21 -7.82
C VAL A 124 -9.24 1.60 -7.63
N ARG A 125 -10.36 1.71 -6.91
CA ARG A 125 -11.04 2.99 -6.59
C ARG A 125 -10.10 3.97 -5.90
N GLN A 126 -9.38 3.50 -4.86
CA GLN A 126 -8.37 4.28 -4.14
C GLN A 126 -7.23 4.73 -5.06
N THR A 127 -6.73 3.84 -5.92
CA THR A 127 -5.66 4.15 -6.88
C THR A 127 -6.10 5.21 -7.89
N LEU A 128 -7.31 5.13 -8.44
CA LEU A 128 -7.83 6.11 -9.40
C LEU A 128 -7.94 7.51 -8.76
N GLY A 129 -8.43 7.60 -7.53
CA GLY A 129 -8.54 8.85 -6.78
C GLY A 129 -7.17 9.48 -6.53
N ALA A 130 -6.22 8.70 -5.99
CA ALA A 130 -4.84 9.13 -5.74
C ALA A 130 -4.14 9.57 -7.04
N ALA A 131 -4.25 8.77 -8.11
CA ALA A 131 -3.64 9.07 -9.39
C ALA A 131 -4.17 10.37 -10.01
N ARG A 132 -5.46 10.67 -9.84
CA ARG A 132 -6.01 11.95 -10.31
C ARG A 132 -5.48 13.13 -9.50
N GLY A 133 -5.34 12.97 -8.19
CA GLY A 133 -4.68 13.95 -7.32
C GLY A 133 -3.24 14.24 -7.79
N VAL A 134 -2.44 13.18 -7.96
CA VAL A 134 -1.07 13.28 -8.47
C VAL A 134 -1.02 13.93 -9.85
N ALA A 135 -1.86 13.50 -10.79
CA ALA A 135 -1.87 14.06 -12.14
C ALA A 135 -2.24 15.55 -12.17
N ALA A 136 -3.11 16.00 -11.25
CA ALA A 136 -3.46 17.41 -11.09
C ALA A 136 -2.28 18.22 -10.55
N GLU A 137 -1.57 17.69 -9.55
CA GLU A 137 -0.35 18.31 -9.00
C GLU A 137 0.76 18.43 -10.05
N LEU A 138 1.04 17.36 -10.79
CA LEU A 138 2.03 17.37 -11.86
C LEU A 138 1.69 18.37 -12.96
N LYS A 139 0.41 18.46 -13.35
CA LYS A 139 -0.06 19.48 -14.31
C LYS A 139 0.16 20.90 -13.78
N ARG A 140 -0.11 21.13 -12.49
CA ARG A 140 0.00 22.45 -11.86
C ARG A 140 1.45 22.94 -11.85
N ILE A 141 2.42 22.04 -11.65
CA ILE A 141 3.84 22.38 -11.58
C ILE A 141 4.57 22.29 -12.92
N GLU A 142 3.94 21.81 -13.99
CA GLU A 142 4.58 21.55 -15.30
C GLU A 142 5.38 22.73 -15.85
N GLY A 143 4.95 23.97 -15.58
CA GLY A 143 5.66 25.17 -16.01
C GLY A 143 6.90 25.53 -15.17
N THR A 144 6.92 25.17 -13.88
CA THR A 144 8.02 25.50 -12.94
C THR A 144 8.97 24.33 -12.71
N ALA A 145 8.47 23.10 -12.86
CA ALA A 145 9.17 21.85 -12.68
C ALA A 145 8.85 20.92 -13.87
N PRO A 146 9.41 21.20 -15.06
CA PRO A 146 9.03 20.50 -16.29
C PRO A 146 9.40 19.02 -16.30
N THR A 147 10.54 18.61 -15.73
CA THR A 147 10.90 17.18 -15.69
C THR A 147 10.07 16.42 -14.66
N ALA A 148 9.73 17.04 -13.53
CA ALA A 148 8.76 16.46 -12.60
C ALA A 148 7.35 16.37 -13.22
N GLY A 149 6.88 17.45 -13.86
CA GLY A 149 5.57 17.49 -14.54
C GLY A 149 5.44 16.47 -15.67
N ALA A 150 6.54 16.17 -16.37
CA ALA A 150 6.58 15.16 -17.44
C ALA A 150 6.33 13.71 -16.95
N LEU A 151 6.37 13.46 -15.63
CA LEU A 151 5.97 12.16 -15.06
C LEU A 151 4.47 11.88 -15.20
N ARG A 152 3.68 12.89 -15.58
CA ARG A 152 2.22 12.77 -15.67
C ARG A 152 1.82 11.81 -16.78
N VAL A 153 1.02 10.82 -16.41
CA VAL A 153 0.37 9.89 -17.36
C VAL A 153 -1.14 10.16 -17.42
N SER A 154 -1.79 9.60 -18.44
CA SER A 154 -3.25 9.62 -18.53
C SER A 154 -3.86 8.73 -17.46
N VAL A 155 -4.84 9.25 -16.73
CA VAL A 155 -5.60 8.50 -15.72
C VAL A 155 -6.94 8.09 -16.34
N PRO A 156 -7.44 6.86 -16.08
CA PRO A 156 -8.76 6.45 -16.54
C PRO A 156 -9.87 7.45 -16.17
N GLU A 157 -10.91 7.49 -17.00
CA GLU A 157 -11.98 8.48 -16.91
C GLU A 157 -12.66 8.50 -15.54
N ALA A 158 -13.05 9.69 -15.08
CA ALA A 158 -13.71 9.87 -13.79
C ALA A 158 -15.04 9.10 -13.65
N ALA A 159 -15.69 8.76 -14.77
CA ALA A 159 -16.89 7.95 -14.79
C ALA A 159 -16.68 6.54 -14.19
N LEU A 160 -15.49 5.96 -14.38
CA LEU A 160 -15.14 4.65 -13.84
C LEU A 160 -15.05 4.68 -12.31
N GLU A 161 -14.36 5.68 -11.78
CA GLU A 161 -14.25 5.88 -10.33
C GLU A 161 -15.61 6.22 -9.70
N LYS A 162 -16.40 7.08 -10.35
CA LYS A 162 -17.77 7.37 -9.92
C LYS A 162 -18.60 6.09 -9.85
N ARG A 163 -18.52 5.23 -10.87
CA ARG A 163 -19.23 3.94 -10.89
C ARG A 163 -18.79 3.03 -9.74
N LEU A 164 -17.50 3.00 -9.39
CA LEU A 164 -16.99 2.25 -8.24
C LEU A 164 -17.50 2.84 -6.91
N ASN A 165 -17.49 4.17 -6.76
CA ASN A 165 -18.04 4.86 -5.58
C ASN A 165 -19.54 4.59 -5.37
N GLU A 166 -20.31 4.50 -6.45
CA GLU A 166 -21.74 4.16 -6.38
C GLU A 166 -21.99 2.67 -6.11
N SER A 167 -20.97 1.81 -6.24
CA SER A 167 -21.09 0.36 -6.11
C SER A 167 -20.58 -0.20 -4.81
N LEU A 168 -19.62 0.46 -4.17
CA LEU A 168 -18.83 -0.08 -3.07
C LEU A 168 -18.80 0.90 -1.90
N ASP A 169 -18.88 0.38 -0.68
CA ASP A 169 -18.55 1.14 0.52
C ASP A 169 -17.03 1.19 0.76
N ASP A 170 -16.62 1.66 1.95
CA ASP A 170 -15.22 1.85 2.31
C ASP A 170 -14.54 0.56 2.77
N GLU A 171 -15.32 -0.51 2.99
CA GLU A 171 -14.86 -1.86 3.31
C GLU A 171 -14.75 -2.75 2.07
N GLY A 172 -15.32 -2.30 0.95
CA GLY A 172 -15.35 -3.00 -0.33
C GLY A 172 -16.57 -3.91 -0.48
N GLU A 173 -17.60 -3.76 0.35
CA GLU A 173 -18.86 -4.47 0.20
C GLU A 173 -19.75 -3.76 -0.84
N LEU A 174 -20.55 -4.55 -1.56
CA LEU A 174 -21.46 -3.99 -2.55
C LEU A 174 -22.60 -3.22 -1.88
N LEU A 175 -22.80 -1.98 -2.31
CA LEU A 175 -23.92 -1.14 -1.93
C LEU A 175 -25.21 -1.57 -2.64
N ASP A 176 -26.35 -1.22 -2.06
CA ASP A 176 -27.66 -1.41 -2.71
C ASP A 176 -27.79 -0.59 -4.01
N THR A 177 -27.07 0.53 -4.10
CA THR A 177 -26.96 1.36 -5.31
C THR A 177 -26.15 0.70 -6.42
N ALA A 178 -25.45 -0.40 -6.15
CA ALA A 178 -24.64 -1.08 -7.15
C ALA A 178 -25.47 -1.68 -8.29
N SER A 179 -26.70 -2.11 -8.00
CA SER A 179 -27.69 -2.60 -8.97
C SER A 179 -29.11 -2.60 -8.40
N PRO A 180 -30.13 -2.13 -9.15
CA PRO A 180 -31.53 -2.27 -8.75
C PRO A 180 -31.96 -3.72 -8.50
N ALA A 181 -31.38 -4.67 -9.23
CA ALA A 181 -31.67 -6.10 -9.04
C ALA A 181 -31.04 -6.63 -7.75
N LEU A 182 -29.84 -6.17 -7.37
CA LEU A 182 -29.21 -6.53 -6.10
C LEU A 182 -30.04 -6.02 -4.92
N PHE A 183 -30.45 -4.75 -5.00
CA PHE A 183 -31.35 -4.16 -4.00
C PHE A 183 -32.65 -4.97 -3.85
N LYS A 184 -33.29 -5.33 -4.97
CA LYS A 184 -34.51 -6.15 -4.96
C LYS A 184 -34.26 -7.54 -4.32
N ALA A 185 -33.15 -8.20 -4.67
CA ALA A 185 -32.80 -9.50 -4.11
C ALA A 185 -32.56 -9.44 -2.60
N ARG A 186 -31.85 -8.40 -2.10
CA ARG A 186 -31.65 -8.16 -0.67
C ARG A 186 -32.97 -7.89 0.06
N ARG A 187 -33.89 -7.13 -0.53
CA ARG A 187 -35.23 -6.94 0.04
C ARG A 187 -36.02 -8.24 0.13
N GLU A 188 -35.90 -9.14 -0.85
CA GLU A 188 -36.57 -10.44 -0.79
C GLU A 188 -35.97 -11.34 0.30
N ILE A 189 -34.66 -11.26 0.57
CA ILE A 189 -34.05 -11.94 1.73
C ILE A 189 -34.73 -11.48 3.02
N HIS A 190 -34.87 -10.17 3.22
CA HIS A 190 -35.53 -9.63 4.41
C HIS A 190 -37.00 -10.08 4.50
N ALA A 191 -37.76 -9.98 3.41
CA ALA A 191 -39.15 -10.40 3.39
C ALA A 191 -39.33 -11.91 3.64
N ALA A 192 -38.50 -12.75 3.02
CA ALA A 192 -38.52 -14.20 3.24
C ALA A 192 -38.15 -14.58 4.68
N ARG A 193 -37.17 -13.87 5.28
CA ARG A 193 -36.77 -14.05 6.67
C ARG A 193 -37.92 -13.70 7.63
N GLU A 194 -38.58 -12.57 7.43
CA GLU A 194 -39.72 -12.15 8.26
C GLU A 194 -40.87 -13.16 8.18
N ARG A 195 -41.21 -13.65 6.97
CA ARG A 195 -42.23 -14.69 6.78
C ARG A 195 -41.86 -15.98 7.53
N LEU A 196 -40.60 -16.42 7.45
CA LEU A 196 -40.10 -17.61 8.15
C LEU A 196 -40.17 -17.45 9.67
N VAL A 197 -39.63 -16.35 10.20
CA VAL A 197 -39.63 -16.09 11.65
C VAL A 197 -41.06 -16.01 12.18
N LYS A 198 -41.95 -15.27 11.51
CA LYS A 198 -43.37 -15.18 11.88
C LYS A 198 -44.06 -16.55 11.87
N LYS A 199 -43.75 -17.42 10.90
CA LYS A 199 -44.28 -18.79 10.84
C LYS A 199 -43.78 -19.62 12.03
N LEU A 200 -42.48 -19.58 12.32
CA LEU A 200 -41.88 -20.29 13.45
C LEU A 200 -42.42 -19.79 14.80
N GLU A 201 -42.60 -18.48 14.97
CA GLU A 201 -43.20 -17.89 16.18
C GLU A 201 -44.68 -18.29 16.34
N THR A 202 -45.42 -18.41 15.23
CA THR A 202 -46.80 -18.89 15.26
C THR A 202 -46.87 -20.35 15.67
N ILE A 203 -45.98 -21.20 15.14
CA ILE A 203 -45.86 -22.60 15.55
C ILE A 203 -45.48 -22.67 17.04
N LEU A 204 -44.45 -21.94 17.46
CA LEU A 204 -43.95 -21.92 18.83
C LEU A 204 -45.02 -21.51 19.84
N ARG A 205 -45.80 -20.46 19.54
CA ARG A 205 -46.93 -20.02 20.39
C ARG A 205 -48.09 -21.01 20.43
N GLY A 206 -48.23 -21.85 19.41
CA GLY A 206 -49.24 -22.90 19.37
C GLY A 206 -48.84 -24.19 20.11
N LEU A 207 -47.59 -24.30 20.57
CA LEU A 207 -47.14 -25.44 21.37
C LEU A 207 -47.58 -25.30 22.83
N ASP A 208 -47.86 -26.44 23.47
CA ASP A 208 -48.04 -26.50 24.91
C ASP A 208 -46.78 -25.99 25.62
N GLY A 209 -46.95 -25.22 26.69
CA GLY A 209 -45.82 -24.66 27.46
C GLY A 209 -44.87 -25.73 28.01
N SER A 210 -45.36 -26.96 28.21
CA SER A 210 -44.56 -28.13 28.62
C SER A 210 -43.68 -28.69 27.49
N ALA A 211 -43.94 -28.32 26.23
CA ALA A 211 -43.15 -28.72 25.07
C ALA A 211 -42.03 -27.72 24.73
N VAL A 212 -42.13 -26.47 25.17
CA VAL A 212 -41.16 -25.42 24.84
C VAL A 212 -39.87 -25.59 25.65
N GLY A 213 -38.72 -25.54 24.97
CA GLY A 213 -37.40 -25.57 25.61
C GLY A 213 -37.10 -24.29 26.42
N ALA A 214 -36.10 -24.35 27.32
CA ALA A 214 -35.73 -23.22 28.17
C ALA A 214 -35.32 -21.98 27.34
N GLY A 215 -35.83 -20.80 27.69
CA GLY A 215 -35.55 -19.55 26.97
C GLY A 215 -36.20 -19.46 25.59
N GLY A 216 -37.36 -20.10 25.41
CA GLY A 216 -37.98 -20.37 24.11
C GLY A 216 -38.25 -19.16 23.22
N SER A 217 -37.35 -18.91 22.27
CA SER A 217 -37.55 -18.03 21.11
C SER A 217 -37.05 -18.71 19.85
N VAL A 218 -37.48 -18.22 18.69
CA VAL A 218 -36.86 -18.60 17.42
C VAL A 218 -35.37 -18.26 17.48
N THR A 219 -34.52 -19.20 17.07
CA THR A 219 -33.07 -19.04 17.06
C THR A 219 -32.48 -19.63 15.80
N MET A 220 -31.17 -19.44 15.58
CA MET A 220 -30.45 -20.01 14.45
C MET A 220 -29.48 -21.10 14.92
N ARG A 221 -29.48 -22.26 14.25
CA ARG A 221 -28.55 -23.37 14.46
C ARG A 221 -28.11 -23.94 13.12
N GLY A 222 -26.80 -24.09 12.91
CA GLY A 222 -26.27 -24.58 11.64
C GLY A 222 -26.74 -23.78 10.40
N GLY A 223 -26.98 -22.47 10.56
CA GLY A 223 -27.52 -21.62 9.48
C GLY A 223 -29.02 -21.81 9.19
N ARG A 224 -29.76 -22.54 10.04
CA ARG A 224 -31.21 -22.73 9.93
C ARG A 224 -31.94 -22.08 11.08
N TYR A 225 -33.08 -21.47 10.78
CA TYR A 225 -33.98 -20.99 11.81
C TYR A 225 -34.79 -22.15 12.39
N VAL A 226 -34.79 -22.23 13.71
CA VAL A 226 -35.31 -23.37 14.48
C VAL A 226 -36.02 -22.89 15.73
N ILE A 227 -36.85 -23.75 16.30
CA ILE A 227 -37.49 -23.55 17.59
C ILE A 227 -36.95 -24.55 18.63
N PRO A 228 -36.75 -24.12 19.88
CA PRO A 228 -36.33 -25.01 20.95
C PRO A 228 -37.51 -25.82 21.48
N VAL A 229 -37.39 -27.14 21.45
CA VAL A 229 -38.39 -28.09 21.95
C VAL A 229 -37.74 -29.02 22.96
N ARG A 230 -38.42 -29.29 24.07
CA ARG A 230 -37.94 -30.24 25.07
C ARG A 230 -37.80 -31.64 24.50
N ARG A 231 -36.68 -32.31 24.80
CA ARG A 231 -36.37 -33.66 24.30
C ARG A 231 -37.41 -34.69 24.76
N ASP A 232 -37.92 -34.55 25.98
CA ASP A 232 -38.86 -35.47 26.62
C ASP A 232 -40.34 -35.18 26.28
N SER A 233 -40.64 -34.11 25.54
CA SER A 233 -42.01 -33.75 25.20
C SER A 233 -42.61 -34.66 24.13
N ARG A 234 -43.76 -35.27 24.44
CA ARG A 234 -44.58 -36.04 23.49
C ARG A 234 -45.42 -35.15 22.55
N ALA A 235 -45.62 -33.88 22.90
CA ALA A 235 -46.36 -32.90 22.09
C ALA A 235 -45.44 -32.10 21.16
N ARG A 236 -44.28 -32.66 20.79
CA ARG A 236 -43.31 -32.04 19.89
C ARG A 236 -43.86 -32.02 18.45
N PRO A 237 -43.77 -30.88 17.74
CA PRO A 237 -44.15 -30.82 16.34
C PRO A 237 -43.20 -31.67 15.47
N GLU A 238 -43.71 -32.26 14.40
CA GLU A 238 -42.89 -32.94 13.41
C GLU A 238 -41.92 -31.96 12.73
N GLY A 239 -40.70 -32.43 12.45
CA GLY A 239 -39.67 -31.62 11.84
C GLY A 239 -38.29 -32.26 11.91
N ILE A 240 -37.30 -31.49 11.48
CA ILE A 240 -35.90 -31.90 11.40
C ILE A 240 -35.15 -31.31 12.60
N VAL A 241 -34.48 -32.15 13.38
CA VAL A 241 -33.60 -31.69 14.45
C VAL A 241 -32.25 -31.29 13.84
N HIS A 242 -31.84 -30.04 14.05
CA HIS A 242 -30.58 -29.50 13.53
C HIS A 242 -29.47 -29.47 14.57
N ASP A 243 -29.82 -29.38 15.85
CA ASP A 243 -28.86 -29.31 16.93
C ASP A 243 -29.50 -29.67 18.27
N GLU A 244 -28.67 -29.81 19.30
CA GLU A 244 -29.06 -30.11 20.67
C GLU A 244 -28.31 -29.23 21.68
N SER A 245 -28.98 -28.85 22.77
CA SER A 245 -28.35 -28.14 23.89
C SER A 245 -27.25 -28.97 24.55
N ALA A 246 -26.23 -28.34 25.11
CA ALA A 246 -25.13 -29.02 25.81
C ALA A 246 -25.59 -29.99 26.94
N SER A 247 -26.71 -29.69 27.60
CA SER A 247 -27.28 -30.56 28.65
C SER A 247 -28.19 -31.68 28.11
N ALA A 248 -28.29 -31.82 26.79
CA ALA A 248 -29.19 -32.74 26.08
C ALA A 248 -30.69 -32.61 26.40
N GLY A 249 -31.11 -31.51 27.06
CA GLY A 249 -32.50 -31.31 27.46
C GLY A 249 -33.39 -30.65 26.40
N THR A 250 -32.80 -29.90 25.48
CA THR A 250 -33.50 -29.14 24.43
C THR A 250 -32.99 -29.50 23.05
N LEU A 251 -33.92 -29.82 22.15
CA LEU A 251 -33.68 -30.05 20.74
C LEU A 251 -34.03 -28.80 19.94
N PHE A 252 -33.17 -28.41 19.01
CA PHE A 252 -33.41 -27.31 18.10
C PHE A 252 -33.98 -27.85 16.79
N LEU A 253 -35.29 -27.67 16.60
CA LEU A 253 -36.07 -28.32 15.55
C LEU A 253 -36.58 -27.31 14.52
N GLU A 254 -36.44 -27.62 13.23
CA GLU A 254 -37.11 -26.96 12.11
C GLU A 254 -38.43 -27.70 11.83
N PRO A 255 -39.60 -27.14 12.17
CA PRO A 255 -40.87 -27.81 11.97
C PRO A 255 -41.19 -28.01 10.49
N THR A 256 -41.88 -29.11 10.14
CA THR A 256 -42.25 -29.43 8.75
C THR A 256 -42.96 -28.25 8.06
N GLY A 257 -43.88 -27.59 8.76
CA GLY A 257 -44.62 -26.43 8.24
C GLY A 257 -43.81 -25.14 8.04
N ALA A 258 -42.52 -25.12 8.41
CA ALA A 258 -41.60 -23.99 8.20
C ALA A 258 -40.52 -24.28 7.14
N ILE A 259 -40.35 -25.55 6.71
CA ILE A 259 -39.30 -25.96 5.77
C ILE A 259 -39.40 -25.19 4.44
N GLU A 260 -40.61 -25.01 3.89
CA GLU A 260 -40.80 -24.27 2.64
C GLU A 260 -40.36 -22.80 2.75
N PHE A 261 -40.63 -22.15 3.90
CA PHE A 261 -40.19 -20.78 4.16
C PHE A 261 -38.66 -20.71 4.32
N GLY A 262 -38.05 -21.71 4.96
CA GLY A 262 -36.60 -21.84 5.06
C GLY A 262 -35.94 -22.02 3.69
N ASN A 263 -36.55 -22.83 2.82
CA ASN A 263 -36.10 -23.02 1.44
C ASN A 263 -36.24 -21.74 0.61
N ALA A 264 -37.35 -21.01 0.75
CA ALA A 264 -37.55 -19.72 0.09
C ALA A 264 -36.50 -18.69 0.51
N LEU A 265 -36.18 -18.59 1.81
CA LEU A 265 -35.11 -17.72 2.28
C LEU A 265 -33.75 -18.10 1.66
N ARG A 266 -33.41 -19.39 1.63
CA ARG A 266 -32.15 -19.84 1.00
C ARG A 266 -32.12 -19.55 -0.50
N ALA A 267 -33.24 -19.70 -1.20
CA ALA A 267 -33.34 -19.35 -2.61
C ALA A 267 -33.13 -17.84 -2.84
N ALA A 268 -33.70 -16.99 -1.98
CA ALA A 268 -33.50 -15.55 -2.02
C ALA A 268 -32.04 -15.16 -1.76
N VAL A 269 -31.37 -15.81 -0.80
CA VAL A 269 -29.93 -15.60 -0.54
C VAL A 269 -29.10 -15.99 -1.75
N ALA A 270 -29.33 -17.18 -2.32
CA ALA A 270 -28.59 -17.63 -3.50
C ALA A 270 -28.79 -16.72 -4.72
N GLU A 271 -29.98 -16.10 -4.86
CA GLU A 271 -30.23 -15.12 -5.92
C GLU A 271 -29.46 -13.81 -5.68
N ALA A 272 -29.41 -13.31 -4.44
CA ALA A 272 -28.63 -12.13 -4.11
C ALA A 272 -27.12 -12.36 -4.35
N ASP A 273 -26.61 -13.55 -4.02
CA ASP A 273 -25.20 -13.91 -4.26
C ASP A 273 -24.89 -13.97 -5.77
N ARG A 274 -25.80 -14.54 -6.58
CA ARG A 274 -25.68 -14.54 -8.05
C ARG A 274 -25.64 -13.13 -8.62
N GLU A 275 -26.53 -12.27 -8.14
CA GLU A 275 -26.63 -10.89 -8.59
C GLU A 275 -25.42 -10.05 -8.14
N ALA A 276 -24.91 -10.26 -6.92
CA ALA A 276 -23.67 -9.67 -6.45
C ALA A 276 -22.49 -10.06 -7.36
N LEU A 277 -22.33 -11.35 -7.67
CA LEU A 277 -21.30 -11.82 -8.59
C LEU A 277 -21.45 -11.22 -10.00
N ARG A 278 -22.69 -11.04 -10.48
CA ARG A 278 -22.97 -10.37 -11.76
C ARG A 278 -22.46 -8.94 -11.75
N VAL A 279 -22.73 -8.18 -10.68
CA VAL A 279 -22.25 -6.80 -10.52
C VAL A 279 -20.72 -6.75 -10.46
N LEU A 280 -20.07 -7.61 -9.68
CA LEU A 280 -18.61 -7.67 -9.62
C LEU A 280 -17.99 -7.97 -11.00
N ARG A 281 -18.57 -8.92 -11.75
CA ARG A 281 -18.15 -9.22 -13.12
C ARG A 281 -18.31 -8.01 -14.03
N GLU A 282 -19.45 -7.33 -13.97
CA GLU A 282 -19.70 -6.12 -14.76
C GLU A 282 -18.66 -5.03 -14.47
N LEU A 283 -18.36 -4.77 -13.20
CA LEU A 283 -17.35 -3.78 -12.81
C LEU A 283 -15.94 -4.19 -13.27
N THR A 284 -15.62 -5.49 -13.16
CA THR A 284 -14.34 -6.04 -13.63
C THR A 284 -14.18 -5.88 -15.14
N GLU A 285 -15.21 -6.20 -15.92
CA GLU A 285 -15.17 -6.05 -17.39
C GLU A 285 -15.07 -4.59 -17.83
N ARG A 286 -15.68 -3.66 -17.07
CA ARG A 286 -15.49 -2.21 -17.32
C ARG A 286 -14.04 -1.76 -17.07
N LEU A 287 -13.33 -2.40 -16.14
CA LEU A 287 -11.94 -2.08 -15.82
C LEU A 287 -10.94 -2.67 -16.81
N ARG A 288 -11.26 -3.82 -17.40
CA ARG A 288 -10.33 -4.61 -18.23
C ARG A 288 -9.69 -3.82 -19.38
N PRO A 289 -10.41 -3.00 -20.17
CA PRO A 289 -9.81 -2.19 -21.24
C PRO A 289 -8.81 -1.14 -20.74
N HIS A 290 -8.87 -0.78 -19.46
CA HIS A 290 -8.04 0.25 -18.84
C HIS A 290 -6.88 -0.32 -18.01
N ALA A 291 -6.63 -1.63 -18.05
CA ALA A 291 -5.63 -2.27 -17.20
C ALA A 291 -4.23 -1.65 -17.33
N GLU A 292 -3.77 -1.38 -18.55
CA GLU A 292 -2.45 -0.77 -18.79
C GLU A 292 -2.40 0.70 -18.35
N ALA A 293 -3.47 1.48 -18.58
CA ALA A 293 -3.57 2.86 -18.09
C ALA A 293 -3.61 2.91 -16.55
N LEU A 294 -4.30 1.96 -15.92
CA LEU A 294 -4.33 1.82 -14.46
C LEU A 294 -2.96 1.44 -13.90
N ALA A 295 -2.22 0.55 -14.57
CA ALA A 295 -0.86 0.19 -14.19
C ALA A 295 0.08 1.39 -14.29
N ALA A 296 0.01 2.15 -15.37
CA ALA A 296 0.80 3.38 -15.54
C ALA A 296 0.46 4.43 -14.49
N ALA A 297 -0.83 4.63 -14.21
CA ALA A 297 -1.30 5.56 -13.18
C ALA A 297 -0.86 5.14 -11.76
N HIS A 298 -0.87 3.83 -11.47
CA HIS A 298 -0.36 3.28 -10.21
C HIS A 298 1.15 3.52 -10.05
N GLU A 299 1.95 3.25 -11.10
CA GLU A 299 3.38 3.49 -11.10
C GLU A 299 3.71 4.99 -11.00
N MET A 300 2.94 5.86 -11.67
CA MET A 300 3.08 7.32 -11.54
C MET A 300 2.96 7.74 -10.07
N CYS A 301 1.97 7.24 -9.33
CA CYS A 301 1.84 7.55 -7.90
C CYS A 301 3.07 7.15 -7.10
N ILE A 302 3.61 5.95 -7.34
CA ILE A 302 4.78 5.44 -6.62
C ILE A 302 6.03 6.26 -6.95
N VAL A 303 6.25 6.57 -8.22
CA VAL A 303 7.41 7.36 -8.68
C VAL A 303 7.35 8.78 -8.13
N VAL A 304 6.18 9.41 -8.12
CA VAL A 304 6.00 10.74 -7.54
C VAL A 304 6.19 10.72 -6.03
N ASP A 305 5.71 9.68 -5.34
CA ASP A 305 5.94 9.52 -3.90
C ASP A 305 7.45 9.41 -3.57
N ASP A 306 8.20 8.56 -4.29
CA ASP A 306 9.67 8.48 -4.17
C ASP A 306 10.35 9.84 -4.39
N LEU A 307 9.96 10.55 -5.45
CA LEU A 307 10.53 11.85 -5.80
C LEU A 307 10.25 12.91 -4.73
N VAL A 308 8.99 13.04 -4.32
CA VAL A 308 8.56 14.05 -3.35
C VAL A 308 9.17 13.76 -1.98
N ALA A 309 9.24 12.50 -1.56
CA ALA A 309 9.89 12.11 -0.31
C ALA A 309 11.39 12.48 -0.28
N ARG A 310 12.12 12.19 -1.37
CA ARG A 310 13.52 12.60 -1.51
C ARG A 310 13.69 14.11 -1.47
N ALA A 311 12.82 14.86 -2.16
CA ALA A 311 12.85 16.32 -2.15
C ALA A 311 12.52 16.91 -0.77
N ARG A 312 11.51 16.37 -0.07
CA ARG A 312 11.14 16.78 1.30
C ARG A 312 12.23 16.49 2.31
N TYR A 313 12.89 15.33 2.21
CA TYR A 313 14.04 15.03 3.05
C TYR A 313 15.18 16.01 2.77
N ALA A 314 15.50 16.26 1.50
CA ALA A 314 16.53 17.22 1.12
C ALA A 314 16.21 18.64 1.64
N GLU A 315 14.97 19.12 1.51
CA GLU A 315 14.55 20.40 2.11
C GLU A 315 14.75 20.40 3.64
N LYS A 316 14.28 19.34 4.31
CA LYS A 316 14.36 19.20 5.77
C LYS A 316 15.78 19.29 6.31
N VAL A 317 16.76 18.71 5.60
CA VAL A 317 18.16 18.68 6.01
C VAL A 317 19.02 19.77 5.37
N GLY A 318 18.43 20.66 4.56
CA GLY A 318 19.17 21.67 3.80
C GLY A 318 20.07 21.09 2.70
N GLY A 319 19.72 19.92 2.18
CA GLY A 319 20.39 19.24 1.08
C GLY A 319 20.36 20.03 -0.23
N ARG A 320 21.36 19.79 -1.08
CA ARG A 320 21.52 20.43 -2.38
C ARG A 320 21.79 19.37 -3.44
N VAL A 321 21.31 19.62 -4.67
CA VAL A 321 21.70 18.80 -5.81
C VAL A 321 23.17 19.08 -6.14
N PRO A 322 24.06 18.07 -6.10
CA PRO A 322 25.45 18.26 -6.43
C PRO A 322 25.66 18.50 -7.93
N THR A 323 26.74 19.18 -8.28
CA THR A 323 27.22 19.21 -9.67
C THR A 323 27.84 17.85 -10.00
N VAL A 324 27.32 17.19 -11.03
CA VAL A 324 27.76 15.85 -11.43
C VAL A 324 28.62 15.91 -12.69
N GLN A 325 29.91 15.62 -12.52
CA GLN A 325 30.94 15.66 -13.56
C GLN A 325 31.43 14.26 -13.91
N GLY A 326 32.09 14.13 -15.07
CA GLY A 326 32.60 12.86 -15.55
C GLY A 326 33.83 12.36 -14.80
N SER A 327 34.23 11.11 -15.06
CA SER A 327 35.43 10.50 -14.48
C SER A 327 36.67 11.34 -14.79
N GLY A 328 37.41 11.74 -13.74
CA GLY A 328 38.68 12.47 -13.86
C GLY A 328 38.68 13.86 -13.22
N GLU A 329 37.54 14.33 -12.73
CA GLU A 329 37.48 15.53 -11.87
C GLU A 329 37.61 15.15 -10.39
N ALA A 330 38.35 15.98 -9.66
CA ALA A 330 38.57 15.85 -8.23
C ALA A 330 37.24 16.00 -7.47
N PRO A 331 36.83 15.04 -6.62
CA PRO A 331 35.64 15.21 -5.81
C PRO A 331 35.90 16.31 -4.76
N ALA A 332 34.96 17.25 -4.67
CA ALA A 332 34.99 18.32 -3.70
C ALA A 332 33.68 18.35 -2.92
N LEU A 333 33.78 18.23 -1.59
CA LEU A 333 32.70 18.44 -0.66
C LEU A 333 32.87 19.81 -0.01
N ARG A 334 31.79 20.59 -0.01
CA ARG A 334 31.73 21.92 0.63
C ARG A 334 30.67 21.91 1.70
N ARG A 335 31.06 22.23 2.93
CA ARG A 335 30.21 22.28 4.12
C ARG A 335 29.38 21.00 4.30
N ALA A 336 29.96 19.85 3.97
CA ALA A 336 29.33 18.55 4.07
C ALA A 336 29.07 18.18 5.53
N ARG A 337 28.03 17.38 5.74
CA ARG A 337 27.58 16.91 7.05
C ARG A 337 27.17 15.46 6.95
N HIS A 338 27.26 14.74 8.06
CA HIS A 338 26.88 13.34 8.11
C HIS A 338 25.34 13.18 8.12
N PRO A 339 24.73 12.51 7.12
CA PRO A 339 23.28 12.44 6.98
C PRO A 339 22.58 11.78 8.17
N ILE A 340 23.16 10.72 8.74
CA ILE A 340 22.57 10.03 9.91
C ILE A 340 22.57 10.93 11.16
N LEU A 341 23.60 11.76 11.36
CA LEU A 341 23.64 12.68 12.50
C LEU A 341 22.57 13.77 12.34
N LEU A 342 22.41 14.32 11.13
CA LEU A 342 21.33 15.26 10.81
C LEU A 342 19.95 14.64 11.03
N GLY A 343 19.74 13.40 10.59
CA GLY A 343 18.50 12.66 10.81
C GLY A 343 18.17 12.42 12.29
N ARG A 344 19.18 12.38 13.17
CA ARG A 344 19.02 12.30 14.63
C ARG A 344 18.81 13.67 15.30
N GLY A 345 18.72 14.76 14.53
CA GLY A 345 18.58 16.12 15.03
C GLY A 345 19.86 16.72 15.60
N LEU A 346 21.02 16.11 15.34
CA LEU A 346 22.31 16.68 15.70
C LEU A 346 22.74 17.64 14.59
N GLU A 347 23.22 18.84 14.93
CA GLU A 347 23.64 19.82 13.92
C GLU A 347 24.74 19.27 13.00
N GLY A 348 25.60 18.37 13.50
CA GLY A 348 26.79 17.86 12.82
C GLY A 348 27.81 18.99 12.59
N VAL A 349 29.12 18.70 12.65
CA VAL A 349 30.11 19.71 12.27
C VAL A 349 30.26 19.68 10.76
N ALA A 350 30.11 20.85 10.12
CA ALA A 350 30.33 20.96 8.68
C ALA A 350 31.82 20.85 8.36
N PHE A 351 32.17 20.10 7.32
CA PHE A 351 33.55 19.96 6.87
C PHE A 351 33.66 20.18 5.36
N ASP A 352 34.85 20.63 4.93
CA ASP A 352 35.24 20.67 3.53
C ASP A 352 36.21 19.51 3.27
N LEU A 353 36.09 18.89 2.09
CA LEU A 353 36.99 17.85 1.64
C LEU A 353 37.29 18.08 0.17
N GLU A 354 38.56 18.17 -0.18
CA GLU A 354 39.05 18.17 -1.55
C GLU A 354 40.05 17.03 -1.67
N LEU A 355 39.89 16.18 -2.68
CA LEU A 355 40.88 15.17 -3.04
C LEU A 355 41.42 15.51 -4.42
N ASP A 356 42.74 15.52 -4.61
CA ASP A 356 43.31 15.66 -5.96
C ASP A 356 42.93 14.45 -6.83
N ARG A 357 43.03 14.59 -8.15
CA ARG A 357 42.69 13.57 -9.15
C ARG A 357 43.44 12.26 -8.96
N VAL A 358 44.61 12.31 -8.31
CA VAL A 358 45.49 11.16 -8.03
C VAL A 358 45.43 10.72 -6.57
N GLU A 359 44.73 11.45 -5.70
CA GLU A 359 44.59 11.13 -4.29
C GLU A 359 43.39 10.21 -4.07
N HIS A 360 43.69 8.96 -3.72
CA HIS A 360 42.69 7.93 -3.43
C HIS A 360 42.61 7.58 -1.95
N THR A 361 43.39 8.25 -1.09
CA THR A 361 43.46 7.95 0.34
C THR A 361 43.70 9.23 1.13
N LEU A 362 42.82 9.51 2.08
CA LEU A 362 42.99 10.54 3.08
C LEU A 362 43.20 9.86 4.44
N LEU A 363 44.31 10.16 5.10
CA LEU A 363 44.59 9.70 6.46
C LEU A 363 44.21 10.84 7.41
N ILE A 364 43.13 10.64 8.17
CA ILE A 364 42.58 11.62 9.14
C ILE A 364 42.98 11.24 10.55
#